data_AF-A0AB37CUD9-F1
#
_entry.id   AF-A0AB37CUD9-F1
#
_cell.length_a   1.000
_cell.length_b   1.000
_cell.length_c   1.000
_cell.angle_alpha   90.00
_cell.angle_beta   90.00
_cell.angle_gamma   90.00
#
_symmetry.space_group_name_H-M   'P 1'
#
loop_
_entity.id
_entity.type
_entity.pdbx_description
1 polymer ?
#
loop_
_entity_poly.entity_id
_entity_poly.type
_entity_poly.pdbx_seq_one_letter_code
_entity_poly.pdbx_strand_id
1 'polypeptide(L)' 'MAMENAPFVAGKYTYAVGAAYHGGENAVGVTLRKTSDNGRWSITGGVAAASQGEPSVRIGISGVIN' A
#
# COMPACT_ATOMS: atom_id res chain seq x y z
N MET A 1 -7.00 -2.29 -9.63
CA MET A 1 -5.90 -1.34 -9.35
C MET A 1 -4.83 -2.02 -8.51
N ALA A 2 -3.56 -1.96 -8.92
CA ALA A 2 -2.45 -2.47 -8.11
C ALA A 2 -1.83 -1.28 -7.35
N MET A 3 -1.96 -1.27 -6.03
CA MET A 3 -1.27 -0.28 -5.18
C MET A 3 0.15 -0.76 -4.88
N GLU A 4 1.14 0.12 -5.04
CA GLU A 4 2.51 -0.12 -4.60
C GLU A 4 2.53 -0.43 -3.09
N ASN A 5 3.27 -1.45 -2.67
CA ASN A 5 3.42 -1.78 -1.26
C ASN A 5 4.52 -0.90 -0.64
N ALA A 6 4.18 -0.18 0.44
CA ALA A 6 5.18 0.56 1.21
C ALA A 6 6.26 -0.39 1.78
N PRO A 7 7.55 0.01 1.82
CA PRO A 7 8.65 -0.84 2.28
C PRO A 7 8.46 -1.41 3.69
N PHE A 8 8.92 -2.64 3.96
CA PHE A 8 8.89 -3.21 5.31
C PHE A 8 10.16 -2.80 6.07
N VAL A 9 10.05 -1.86 7.01
CA VAL A 9 11.20 -1.36 7.79
C VAL A 9 10.84 -1.33 9.27
N ALA A 10 11.52 -2.18 10.07
CA ALA A 10 11.24 -2.35 11.49
C ALA A 10 11.27 -1.01 12.24
N GLY A 11 10.24 -0.80 13.07
CA GLY A 11 10.05 0.41 13.88
C GLY A 11 9.71 1.69 13.12
N LYS A 12 9.58 1.65 11.79
CA LYS A 12 9.30 2.84 10.97
C LYS A 12 7.87 2.87 10.43
N TYR A 13 7.44 4.09 10.12
CA TYR A 13 6.38 4.31 9.16
C TYR A 13 7.00 4.43 7.77
N THR A 14 6.38 3.79 6.79
CA THR A 14 6.81 3.86 5.40
C THR A 14 5.60 4.14 4.53
N TYR A 15 5.82 4.80 3.40
CA TYR A 15 4.78 5.10 2.44
C TYR A 15 5.23 4.71 1.03
N ALA A 16 4.27 4.50 0.15
CA ALA A 16 4.51 4.36 -1.28
C ALA A 16 3.40 5.10 -2.03
N VAL A 17 3.78 5.77 -3.13
CA VAL A 17 2.87 6.43 -4.06
C VAL A 17 3.20 5.92 -5.44
N GLY A 18 2.18 5.53 -6.19
CA GLY A 18 2.33 5.03 -7.55
C GLY A 18 1.27 5.61 -8.48
N ALA A 19 1.64 5.72 -9.76
CA ALA A 19 0.72 6.04 -10.83
C ALA A 19 0.90 5.03 -11.95
N ALA A 20 -0.18 4.69 -12.65
CA ALA A 20 -0.17 3.77 -13.79
C ALA A 20 -1.03 4.32 -14.92
N TYR A 21 -0.67 3.96 -16.15
CA TYR A 21 -1.45 4.26 -17.35
C TYR A 21 -1.58 3.00 -18.20
N HIS A 22 -2.80 2.67 -18.61
CA HIS A 22 -3.06 1.53 -19.48
C HIS A 22 -4.32 1.76 -20.32
N GLY A 23 -4.21 1.58 -21.64
CA GLY A 23 -5.38 1.61 -22.53
C GLY A 23 -6.19 2.91 -22.52
N GLY A 24 -5.58 4.07 -22.27
CA GLY A 24 -6.30 5.35 -22.15
C GLY A 24 -6.72 5.73 -20.73
N GLU A 25 -6.55 4.82 -19.76
CA GLU A 25 -6.93 5.02 -18.37
C GLU A 25 -5.73 5.33 -17.49
N ASN A 26 -5.89 6.27 -16.55
CA ASN A 26 -4.89 6.60 -15.54
C ASN A 26 -5.34 6.06 -14.18
N ALA A 27 -4.39 5.65 -13.35
CA ALA A 27 -4.62 5.26 -11.96
C ALA A 27 -3.56 5.86 -11.04
N VAL A 28 -3.96 6.22 -9.83
CA VAL A 28 -3.06 6.66 -8.74
C VAL A 28 -3.38 5.90 -7.47
N GLY A 29 -2.36 5.62 -6.67
CA GLY A 29 -2.52 4.92 -5.40
C GLY A 29 -1.50 5.34 -4.36
N VAL A 30 -1.92 5.34 -3.10
CA VAL A 30 -1.09 5.64 -1.94
C VAL A 30 -1.24 4.53 -0.91
N THR A 31 -0.12 4.10 -0.35
CA THR A 31 -0.07 3.13 0.75
C THR A 31 0.71 3.74 1.92
N LEU A 32 0.21 3.52 3.13
CA LEU A 32 0.94 3.72 4.38
C LEU A 32 1.14 2.37 5.08
N ARG A 33 2.29 2.19 5.72
CA ARG A 33 2.64 1.01 6.50
C ARG A 33 3.25 1.42 7.84
N LYS A 34 2.86 0.72 8.90
CA LYS A 34 3.60 0.67 10.17
C LYS A 34 4.12 -0.75 10.36
N THR A 35 5.41 -0.87 10.62
CA THR A 35 6.02 -2.13 11.04
C THR A 35 6.40 -2.04 12.51
N SER A 36 6.16 -3.12 13.26
CA SER A 36 6.53 -3.23 14.67
C SER A 36 8.04 -3.08 14.86
N ASP A 37 8.46 -2.67 16.06
CA ASP A 37 9.88 -2.44 16.35
C ASP A 37 10.69 -3.73 16.25
N ASN A 38 10.09 -4.87 16.62
CA ASN A 38 10.69 -6.20 16.49
C ASN A 38 10.56 -6.82 15.09
N GLY A 39 9.97 -6.10 14.11
CA GLY A 39 9.79 -6.57 12.74
C GLY A 39 8.88 -7.80 12.59
N ARG A 40 8.15 -8.20 13.64
CA ARG A 40 7.32 -9.42 13.64
C ARG A 40 5.94 -9.22 13.03
N TRP A 41 5.42 -7.99 13.01
CA TRP A 41 4.14 -7.69 12.39
C TRP A 41 4.14 -6.32 11.73
N SER A 42 3.24 -6.15 10.76
CA SER A 42 3.01 -4.88 10.11
C SER A 42 1.56 -4.71 9.71
N ILE A 43 1.07 -3.48 9.85
CA ILE A 43 -0.24 -3.04 9.38
C ILE A 43 -0.04 -2.14 8.16
N THR A 44 -0.81 -2.39 7.11
CA THR A 44 -0.84 -1.58 5.90
C THR A 44 -2.24 -1.06 5.63
N GLY A 45 -2.34 0.17 5.18
CA GLY A 45 -3.55 0.75 4.61
C GLY A 45 -3.23 1.45 3.30
N GLY A 46 -4.21 1.56 2.41
CA GLY A 46 -4.02 2.32 1.18
C GLY A 46 -5.33 2.67 0.49
N VAL A 47 -5.26 3.69 -0.36
CA VAL A 47 -6.36 4.13 -1.22
C VAL A 47 -5.86 4.27 -2.65
N ALA A 48 -6.72 3.98 -3.61
CA ALA A 48 -6.43 4.21 -5.03
C ALA A 48 -7.66 4.71 -5.77
N ALA A 49 -7.43 5.51 -6.79
CA ALA A 49 -8.43 6.03 -7.70
C ALA A 49 -7.95 5.89 -9.14
N ALA A 50 -8.87 5.69 -10.07
CA ALA A 50 -8.59 5.68 -11.50
C ALA A 50 -9.53 6.61 -12.24
N SER A 51 -9.16 6.97 -13.47
CA SER A 51 -10.01 7.79 -14.34
C SER A 51 -11.28 7.06 -14.78
N GLN A 52 -11.32 5.73 -14.66
CA GLN A 52 -12.52 4.92 -14.84
C GLN A 52 -12.68 4.00 -13.63
N GLY A 53 -13.94 3.73 -13.26
CA GLY A 53 -14.27 2.93 -12.09
C GLY A 53 -14.27 3.71 -10.77
N GLU A 54 -14.59 2.99 -9.69
CA GLU A 54 -14.73 3.58 -8.36
C GLU A 54 -13.40 3.55 -7.58
N PRO A 55 -13.18 4.51 -6.67
CA PRO A 55 -12.07 4.46 -5.73
C PRO A 55 -12.08 3.15 -4.90
N SER A 56 -10.89 2.70 -4.51
CA SER A 56 -10.71 1.50 -3.70
C SER A 56 -9.91 1.79 -2.45
N VAL A 57 -10.21 1.03 -1.39
CA VAL A 57 -9.51 1.06 -0.11
C VAL A 57 -8.99 -0.33 0.21
N ARG A 58 -7.80 -0.42 0.80
CA ARG A 58 -7.23 -1.68 1.31
C ARG A 58 -6.75 -1.53 2.73
N ILE A 59 -6.91 -2.60 3.52
CA ILE A 59 -6.30 -2.77 4.84
C ILE A 59 -5.71 -4.18 4.88
N GLY A 60 -4.53 -4.32 5.47
CA GLY A 60 -3.84 -5.61 5.58
C GLY A 60 -2.99 -5.70 6.82
N ILE A 61 -2.86 -6.91 7.34
CA ILE A 61 -1.96 -7.27 8.43
C ILE A 61 -1.04 -8.37 7.91
N SER A 62 0.24 -8.26 8.21
CA SER A 62 1.26 -9.25 7.84
C SER A 62 2.16 -9.55 9.04
N GLY A 63 2.73 -10.75 9.10
CA GLY A 63 3.62 -11.14 10.17
C GLY A 63 4.67 -12.17 9.76
N VAL A 64 5.73 -12.26 10.56
CA VAL A 64 6.84 -13.22 10.39
C VAL A 64 6.79 -14.23 11.54
N ILE A 65 6.48 -15.49 11.21
CA ILE A 65 6.37 -16.61 12.15
C ILE A 65 7.62 -17.49 11.99
N ASN A 66 8.17 -17.97 13.11
CA ASN A 66 9.25 -18.96 13.15
C ASN A 66 8.72 -20.28 13.71
#